data_AF-A0A8S3TSI2-F1
#
_entry.id   AF-A0A8S3TSI2-F1
#
_cell.length_a   1.000
_cell.length_b   1.000
_cell.length_c   1.000
_cell.angle_alpha   90.00
_cell.angle_beta   90.00
_cell.angle_gamma   90.00
#
_symmetry.space_group_name_H-M   'P 1'
#
loop_
_entity.id
_entity.type
_entity.pdbx_description
1 polymer ?
#
loop_
_entity_poly.entity_id
_entity_poly.type
_entity_poly.pdbx_seq_one_letter_code
_entity_poly.pdbx_strand_id
1 'polypeptide(L)'
;MLSLFAHENPQDWDDHIPYLLMAYRSTEHASTKCSPNLLMLGREITMPIDLIAGPPPEETEHYCPIQYVEWLQSAMATAFDFANDQLKVAAKIQKRNYDIGLKERGMADEFVMDMEENEMEIRNFENTKLRPVWDPLTDRECNVPYCNVQITTFAKYIQHWSEIHVKKIMVYACIACTQRFAKRERAMQHASVVHRKERDENNIEKIEVNNYKYKSDYGTLPYRKGTALERKAIYEREKRKAQEERKLLKKKLRRTGDSFNCTFDIILIF
;
A
#
# COMPACT_ATOMS: atom_id res chain seq x y z
N MET A 1 4.02 21.41 -17.29
CA MET A 1 3.68 22.55 -18.18
C MET A 1 3.82 23.86 -17.43
N LEU A 2 2.96 24.16 -16.45
CA LEU A 2 3.01 25.43 -15.70
C LEU A 2 4.35 25.68 -14.97
N SER A 3 4.91 24.67 -14.31
CA SER A 3 6.22 24.79 -13.64
C SER A 3 7.38 25.05 -14.60
N LEU A 4 7.30 24.53 -15.83
CA LEU A 4 8.32 24.73 -16.85
C LEU A 4 8.25 26.17 -17.38
N PHE A 5 7.04 26.64 -17.72
CA PHE A 5 6.83 28.01 -18.18
C PHE A 5 7.24 29.05 -17.13
N ALA A 6 6.88 28.84 -15.86
CA ALA A 6 7.24 29.74 -14.77
C ALA A 6 8.75 29.75 -14.48
N HIS A 7 9.46 28.65 -14.77
CA HIS A 7 10.91 28.61 -14.69
C HIS A 7 11.59 29.41 -15.81
N GLU A 8 11.01 29.38 -17.02
CA GLU A 8 11.52 30.11 -18.19
C GLU A 8 11.20 31.61 -18.13
N ASN A 9 10.04 32.00 -17.59
CA ASN A 9 9.55 33.38 -17.52
C ASN A 9 9.28 33.81 -16.07
N PRO A 10 10.30 33.91 -15.20
CA PRO A 10 10.10 34.06 -13.76
C PRO A 10 9.56 35.43 -13.31
N GLN A 11 9.59 36.47 -14.15
CA GLN A 11 9.16 37.83 -13.77
C GLN A 11 7.68 38.13 -14.08
N ASP A 12 7.12 37.44 -15.07
CA ASP A 12 5.81 37.73 -15.67
C ASP A 12 4.95 36.48 -15.83
N TRP A 13 5.32 35.37 -15.18
CA TRP A 13 4.60 34.11 -15.29
C TRP A 13 3.14 34.20 -14.87
N ASP A 14 2.82 35.08 -13.93
CA ASP A 14 1.49 35.29 -13.36
C ASP A 14 0.53 35.97 -14.35
N ASP A 15 1.02 36.97 -15.10
CA ASP A 15 0.27 37.62 -16.18
C ASP A 15 -0.13 36.64 -17.30
N HIS A 16 0.67 35.58 -17.50
CA HIS A 16 0.45 34.58 -18.55
C HIS A 16 -0.43 33.40 -18.12
N ILE A 17 -0.72 33.25 -16.82
CA ILE A 17 -1.55 32.14 -16.30
C ILE A 17 -2.91 32.02 -17.02
N PRO A 18 -3.67 33.11 -17.23
CA PRO A 18 -5.00 32.99 -17.85
C PRO A 18 -4.94 32.37 -19.25
N TYR A 19 -3.95 32.77 -20.05
CA TYR A 19 -3.75 32.25 -21.41
C TYR A 19 -3.30 30.79 -21.41
N LEU A 20 -2.40 30.42 -20.49
CA LEU A 20 -1.94 29.03 -20.31
C LEU A 20 -3.09 28.12 -19.88
N LEU A 21 -3.92 28.58 -18.94
CA LEU A 21 -5.08 27.83 -18.49
C LEU A 21 -6.14 27.71 -19.59
N MET A 22 -6.36 28.76 -20.38
CA MET A 22 -7.24 28.69 -21.57
C MET A 22 -6.75 27.59 -22.52
N ALA A 23 -5.48 27.64 -22.93
CA ALA A 23 -4.89 26.66 -23.83
C ALA A 23 -4.93 25.23 -23.25
N TYR A 24 -4.64 25.07 -21.96
CA TYR A 24 -4.72 23.77 -21.29
C TYR A 24 -6.16 23.21 -21.27
N ARG A 25 -7.16 24.05 -21.02
CA ARG A 25 -8.56 23.63 -20.96
C ARG A 25 -9.17 23.33 -22.33
N SER A 26 -8.65 23.94 -23.39
CA SER A 26 -9.10 23.71 -24.78
C SER A 26 -8.31 22.64 -25.52
N THR A 27 -7.24 22.10 -24.92
CA THR A 27 -6.42 21.06 -25.54
C THR A 27 -6.83 19.68 -25.02
N GLU A 28 -6.89 18.70 -25.91
CA GLU A 28 -7.12 17.31 -25.52
C GLU A 28 -6.04 16.79 -24.58
N HIS A 29 -6.46 16.20 -23.47
CA HIS A 29 -5.52 15.61 -22.54
C HIS A 29 -5.10 14.21 -22.99
N ALA A 30 -3.81 13.89 -22.91
CA ALA A 30 -3.24 12.67 -23.51
C ALA A 30 -3.89 11.36 -23.02
N SER A 31 -4.32 11.30 -21.75
CA SER A 31 -4.92 10.10 -21.16
C SER A 31 -6.42 9.94 -21.38
N THR A 32 -7.16 11.05 -21.49
CA THR A 32 -8.63 11.03 -21.66
C THR A 32 -9.03 11.20 -23.12
N LYS A 33 -8.16 11.77 -23.96
CA LYS A 33 -8.44 12.18 -25.34
C LYS A 33 -9.63 13.14 -25.47
N CYS A 34 -9.92 13.86 -24.39
CA CYS A 34 -10.91 14.93 -24.35
C CYS A 34 -10.28 16.17 -23.74
N SER A 35 -10.73 17.36 -24.14
CA SER A 35 -10.38 18.59 -23.46
C SER A 35 -11.14 18.71 -22.13
N PRO A 36 -10.58 19.41 -21.13
CA PRO A 36 -11.32 19.76 -19.92
C PRO A 36 -12.61 20.55 -20.19
N ASN A 37 -12.65 21.43 -21.20
CA ASN A 37 -13.84 22.19 -21.56
C ASN A 37 -14.97 21.27 -22.03
N LEU A 38 -14.67 20.30 -22.90
CA LEU A 38 -15.67 19.33 -23.37
C LEU A 38 -16.28 18.53 -22.21
N LEU A 39 -15.45 18.07 -21.27
CA LEU A 39 -15.92 17.29 -20.12
C LEU A 39 -16.74 18.13 -19.13
N MET A 40 -16.42 19.41 -18.97
CA MET A 40 -17.11 20.31 -18.02
C MET A 40 -18.37 20.94 -18.60
N LEU A 41 -18.35 21.32 -19.87
CA LEU A 41 -19.39 22.10 -20.54
C LEU A 41 -20.20 21.30 -21.56
N GLY A 42 -19.82 20.04 -21.83
CA GLY A 42 -20.43 19.21 -22.88
C GLY A 42 -20.14 19.68 -24.30
N ARG A 43 -19.32 20.71 -24.47
CA ARG A 43 -18.94 21.32 -25.75
C ARG A 43 -17.59 22.03 -25.63
N GLU A 44 -16.96 22.25 -26.77
CA GLU A 44 -15.76 23.10 -26.83
C GLU A 44 -16.12 24.58 -26.72
N ILE A 45 -15.18 25.37 -26.20
CA ILE A 45 -15.28 26.82 -26.22
C ILE A 45 -14.81 27.34 -27.58
N THR A 46 -15.38 28.46 -28.01
CA THR A 46 -14.92 29.14 -29.23
C THR A 46 -13.53 29.71 -29.01
N MET A 47 -12.55 29.20 -29.74
CA MET A 47 -11.18 29.68 -29.75
C MET A 47 -11.00 30.79 -30.80
N PRO A 48 -9.97 31.64 -30.68
CA PRO A 48 -9.70 32.68 -31.68
C PRO A 48 -9.54 32.14 -33.10
N ILE A 49 -9.04 30.91 -33.26
CA ILE A 49 -8.92 30.25 -34.55
C ILE A 49 -10.28 29.90 -35.17
N ASP A 50 -11.27 29.57 -34.34
CA ASP A 50 -12.63 29.22 -34.80
C ASP A 50 -13.36 30.45 -35.36
N LEU A 51 -13.03 31.65 -34.87
CA LEU A 51 -13.55 32.91 -35.42
C LEU A 51 -13.03 33.16 -36.85
N ILE A 52 -11.82 32.70 -37.16
CA ILE A 52 -11.20 32.85 -38.48
C ILE A 52 -11.66 31.72 -39.42
N ALA A 53 -11.77 30.50 -38.89
CA ALA A 53 -12.18 29.31 -39.65
C ALA A 53 -13.69 29.24 -39.90
N GLY A 54 -14.50 29.93 -39.07
CA GLY A 54 -15.95 29.81 -39.05
C GLY A 54 -16.42 28.62 -38.20
N PRO A 55 -17.71 28.58 -37.82
CA PRO A 55 -18.27 27.48 -37.05
C PRO A 55 -18.19 26.17 -37.83
N PRO A 56 -18.01 25.02 -37.15
CA PRO A 56 -18.02 23.74 -37.81
C PRO A 56 -19.40 23.47 -38.46
N PRO A 57 -19.44 22.79 -39.62
CA PRO A 57 -20.68 22.60 -40.39
C PRO A 57 -21.74 21.74 -39.69
N GLU A 58 -21.41 21.13 -38.55
CA GLU A 58 -22.28 20.24 -37.77
C GLU A 58 -22.81 20.87 -36.46
N GLU A 59 -22.69 22.19 -36.26
CA GLU A 59 -23.34 22.82 -35.11
C GLU A 59 -24.86 22.60 -35.16
N THR A 60 -25.37 21.86 -34.18
CA THR A 60 -26.79 21.54 -34.09
C THR A 60 -27.54 22.76 -33.59
N GLU A 61 -28.31 23.40 -34.47
CA GLU A 61 -29.25 24.42 -34.04
C GLU A 61 -30.36 23.78 -33.18
N HIS A 62 -30.49 24.23 -31.94
CA HIS A 62 -31.54 23.75 -31.04
C HIS A 62 -32.74 24.69 -31.08
N TYR A 63 -33.92 24.15 -31.40
CA TYR A 63 -35.14 24.95 -31.60
C TYR A 63 -35.77 25.43 -30.28
N CYS A 64 -35.47 24.77 -29.15
CA CYS A 64 -35.98 25.18 -27.86
C CYS A 64 -35.04 24.85 -26.69
N PRO A 65 -35.21 25.50 -25.52
CA PRO A 65 -34.35 25.27 -24.36
C PRO A 65 -34.36 23.83 -23.83
N ILE A 66 -35.49 23.12 -23.95
CA ILE A 66 -35.62 21.74 -23.48
C ILE A 66 -34.74 20.80 -24.31
N GLN A 67 -34.79 20.93 -25.64
CA GLN A 67 -33.93 20.17 -26.56
C GLN A 67 -32.44 20.43 -26.29
N TYR A 68 -32.08 21.68 -26.00
CA TYR A 68 -30.70 22.03 -25.65
C TYR A 68 -30.23 21.32 -24.38
N VAL A 69 -31.06 21.29 -23.32
CA VAL A 69 -30.69 20.64 -22.05
C VAL A 69 -30.57 19.11 -22.22
N GLU A 70 -31.48 18.48 -22.96
CA GLU A 70 -31.42 17.05 -23.26
C GLU A 70 -30.17 16.68 -24.07
N TRP A 71 -29.86 17.50 -25.08
CA TRP A 71 -28.62 17.37 -25.86
C TRP A 71 -27.39 17.52 -24.97
N LEU A 72 -27.35 18.55 -24.12
CA LEU A 72 -26.21 18.84 -23.25
C LEU A 72 -25.94 17.69 -22.27
N GLN A 73 -26.99 17.15 -21.63
CA GLN A 73 -26.86 15.99 -20.76
C GLN A 73 -26.31 14.76 -21.50
N SER A 74 -26.82 14.50 -22.70
CA SER A 74 -26.38 13.39 -23.55
C SER A 74 -24.93 13.57 -24.00
N ALA A 75 -24.54 14.78 -24.39
CA ALA A 75 -23.19 15.11 -24.82
C ALA A 75 -22.18 14.94 -23.68
N MET A 76 -22.49 15.45 -22.49
CA MET A 76 -21.65 15.27 -21.31
C MET A 76 -21.51 13.79 -20.93
N ALA A 77 -22.61 13.04 -20.86
CA ALA A 77 -22.58 11.60 -20.56
C ALA A 77 -21.69 10.84 -21.56
N THR A 78 -21.86 11.11 -22.86
CA THR A 78 -21.07 10.49 -23.92
C THR A 78 -19.58 10.83 -23.80
N ALA A 79 -19.25 12.10 -23.52
CA ALA A 79 -17.87 12.53 -23.32
C ALA A 79 -17.22 11.86 -22.09
N PHE A 80 -17.95 11.72 -20.98
CA PHE A 80 -17.46 11.02 -19.79
C PHE A 80 -17.25 9.53 -20.04
N ASP A 81 -18.18 8.86 -20.72
CA ASP A 81 -18.06 7.44 -21.05
C ASP A 81 -16.84 7.20 -21.95
N PHE A 82 -16.67 8.01 -22.99
CA PHE A 82 -15.50 7.95 -23.85
C PHE A 82 -14.20 8.20 -23.09
N ALA A 83 -14.14 9.25 -22.26
CA ALA A 83 -12.97 9.54 -21.44
C ALA A 83 -12.63 8.40 -20.47
N ASN A 84 -13.64 7.77 -19.85
CA ASN A 84 -13.45 6.62 -18.97
C ASN A 84 -12.84 5.42 -19.71
N ASP A 85 -13.28 5.15 -20.93
CA ASP A 85 -12.72 4.07 -21.75
C ASP A 85 -11.27 4.36 -22.15
N GLN A 86 -10.96 5.60 -22.54
CA GLN A 86 -9.59 6.02 -22.81
C GLN A 86 -8.70 5.93 -21.58
N LEU A 87 -9.22 6.30 -20.39
CA LEU A 87 -8.48 6.16 -19.13
C LEU A 87 -8.13 4.70 -18.83
N LYS A 88 -9.03 3.75 -19.11
CA LYS A 88 -8.73 2.31 -18.96
C LYS A 88 -7.60 1.88 -19.89
N VAL A 89 -7.57 2.38 -21.13
CA VAL A 89 -6.50 2.11 -22.10
C VAL A 89 -5.19 2.75 -21.65
N ALA A 90 -5.23 4.02 -21.26
CA ALA A 90 -4.08 4.75 -20.75
C ALA A 90 -3.48 4.07 -19.51
N ALA A 91 -4.32 3.59 -18.58
CA ALA A 91 -3.88 2.84 -17.41
C ALA A 91 -3.15 1.54 -17.79
N LYS A 92 -3.66 0.80 -18.79
CA LYS A 92 -2.98 -0.41 -19.31
C LYS A 92 -1.62 -0.07 -19.93
N ILE A 93 -1.54 1.00 -20.70
CA ILE A 93 -0.29 1.45 -21.34
C ILE A 93 0.71 1.93 -20.29
N GLN A 94 0.27 2.75 -19.33
CA GLN A 94 1.09 3.23 -18.22
C GLN A 94 1.61 2.06 -17.40
N LYS A 95 0.76 1.09 -17.08
CA LYS A 95 1.17 -0.15 -16.42
C LYS A 95 2.21 -0.89 -17.26
N ARG A 96 1.97 -1.13 -18.55
CA ARG A 96 2.93 -1.79 -19.43
C ARG A 96 4.27 -1.05 -19.47
N ASN A 97 4.25 0.26 -19.61
CA ASN A 97 5.47 1.08 -19.69
C ASN A 97 6.23 1.09 -18.36
N TYR A 98 5.53 1.09 -17.24
CA TYR A 98 6.11 0.88 -15.91
C TYR A 98 6.73 -0.53 -15.80
N ASP A 99 6.00 -1.54 -16.26
CA ASP A 99 6.41 -2.95 -16.27
C ASP A 99 7.59 -3.21 -17.22
N ILE A 100 7.77 -2.44 -18.31
CA ILE A 100 8.93 -2.57 -19.23
C ILE A 100 10.25 -2.25 -18.53
N GLY A 101 10.26 -1.32 -17.56
CA GLY A 101 11.43 -1.03 -16.73
C GLY A 101 11.62 -2.02 -15.58
N LEU A 102 10.58 -2.78 -15.25
CA LEU A 102 10.65 -3.88 -14.32
C LEU A 102 11.16 -5.10 -15.09
N LYS A 103 12.44 -5.45 -14.93
CA LYS A 103 12.91 -6.80 -15.28
C LYS A 103 11.90 -7.77 -14.67
N GLU A 104 11.27 -8.63 -15.48
CA GLU A 104 10.56 -9.79 -14.97
C GLU A 104 11.51 -10.46 -13.98
N ARG A 105 11.23 -10.32 -12.68
CA ARG A 105 11.81 -11.22 -11.71
C ARG A 105 11.17 -12.55 -12.05
N GLY A 106 11.83 -13.29 -12.94
CA GLY A 106 11.67 -14.72 -13.02
C GLY A 106 11.61 -15.21 -11.59
N MET A 107 10.59 -16.01 -11.30
CA MET A 107 10.38 -16.66 -10.03
C MET A 107 11.50 -17.71 -9.85
N ALA A 108 12.72 -17.22 -9.71
CA ALA A 108 13.92 -17.87 -9.25
C ALA A 108 14.45 -16.89 -8.22
N ASP A 109 14.40 -17.35 -6.97
CA ASP A 109 15.05 -16.84 -5.77
C ASP A 109 15.70 -15.45 -5.80
N GLU A 110 15.43 -14.70 -4.72
CA GLU A 110 16.05 -13.42 -4.35
C GLU A 110 15.23 -12.17 -4.70
N PHE A 111 14.10 -12.05 -4.02
CA PHE A 111 13.34 -10.81 -3.88
C PHE A 111 14.12 -9.81 -3.00
N VAL A 112 14.98 -8.98 -3.60
CA VAL A 112 15.52 -7.77 -2.93
C VAL A 112 14.75 -6.57 -3.46
N MET A 113 13.75 -6.07 -2.73
CA MET A 113 13.10 -4.79 -3.07
C MET A 113 14.15 -3.67 -3.07
N ASP A 114 14.09 -2.78 -4.07
CA ASP A 114 14.89 -1.56 -4.10
C ASP A 114 14.56 -0.73 -2.85
N MET A 115 15.51 -0.66 -1.92
CA MET A 115 15.41 0.11 -0.69
C MET A 115 15.62 1.60 -1.02
N GLU A 116 14.57 2.31 -1.42
CA GLU A 116 14.45 3.78 -1.21
C GLU A 116 13.58 4.10 0.01
N GLU A 117 13.51 3.19 0.97
CA GLU A 117 12.62 3.33 2.11
C GLU A 117 13.37 3.95 3.29
N ASN A 118 13.01 5.22 3.56
CA ASN A 118 13.34 6.03 4.72
C ASN A 118 13.20 5.20 6.03
N GLU A 119 13.98 5.48 7.08
CA GLU A 119 13.89 4.76 8.37
C GLU A 119 12.47 4.69 8.95
N MET A 120 11.63 5.67 8.60
CA MET A 120 10.21 5.71 8.93
C MET A 120 9.37 4.63 8.23
N GLU A 121 9.72 4.23 7.01
CA GLU A 121 9.07 3.12 6.30
C GLU A 121 9.57 1.76 6.79
N ILE A 122 10.85 1.64 7.17
CA ILE A 122 11.39 0.45 7.84
C ILE A 122 10.67 0.19 9.17
N ARG A 123 10.33 1.23 9.94
CA ARG A 123 9.46 1.11 11.13
C ARG A 123 8.02 0.75 10.79
N ASN A 124 7.51 1.16 9.62
CA ASN A 124 6.17 0.79 9.15
C ASN A 124 6.07 -0.67 8.66
N PHE A 125 7.19 -1.36 8.38
CA PHE A 125 7.18 -2.79 8.02
C PHE A 125 6.70 -3.70 9.15
N GLU A 126 6.91 -3.32 10.42
CA GLU A 126 6.34 -4.02 11.57
C GLU A 126 4.81 -3.94 11.63
N ASN A 127 4.21 -2.96 10.95
CA ASN A 127 2.77 -2.70 10.91
C ASN A 127 2.09 -3.13 9.59
N THR A 128 2.79 -3.83 8.70
CA THR A 128 2.18 -4.31 7.46
C THR A 128 1.13 -5.38 7.77
N LYS A 129 -0.11 -5.15 7.30
CA LYS A 129 -1.24 -6.10 7.41
C LYS A 129 -0.94 -7.50 6.86
N LEU A 130 0.18 -7.66 6.15
CA LEU A 130 0.67 -8.91 5.55
C LEU A 130 1.30 -9.88 6.58
N ARG A 131 1.86 -9.37 7.69
CA ARG A 131 2.43 -10.24 8.73
C ARG A 131 1.33 -10.72 9.67
N PRO A 132 1.32 -12.02 10.03
CA PRO A 132 0.36 -12.53 10.99
C PRO A 132 0.57 -11.88 12.37
N VAL A 133 -0.52 -11.65 13.10
CA VAL A 133 -0.46 -11.12 14.46
C VAL A 133 -0.10 -12.26 15.42
N TRP A 134 0.90 -12.07 16.28
CA TRP A 134 1.23 -13.03 17.33
C TRP A 134 0.07 -13.16 18.33
N ASP A 135 -0.45 -14.38 18.48
CA ASP A 135 -1.40 -14.74 19.54
C ASP A 135 -0.69 -15.57 20.63
N PRO A 136 -0.49 -15.02 21.86
CA PRO A 136 0.18 -15.73 22.94
C PRO A 136 -0.50 -17.02 23.39
N LEU A 137 -1.77 -17.25 23.03
CA LEU A 137 -2.54 -18.40 23.48
C LEU A 137 -2.47 -19.56 22.49
N THR A 138 -2.44 -19.26 21.18
CA THR A 138 -2.42 -20.26 20.10
C THR A 138 -1.03 -20.45 19.49
N ASP A 139 -0.25 -19.37 19.36
CA ASP A 139 1.04 -19.38 18.67
C ASP A 139 2.18 -19.66 19.65
N ARG A 140 2.17 -20.85 20.27
CA ARG A 140 3.21 -21.30 21.22
C ARG A 140 4.38 -22.02 20.58
N GLU A 141 4.40 -22.08 19.26
CA GLU A 141 5.43 -22.74 18.48
C GLU A 141 5.90 -21.81 17.36
N CYS A 142 7.15 -21.97 16.93
CA CYS A 142 7.64 -21.25 15.76
C CYS A 142 6.79 -21.63 14.53
N ASN A 143 6.35 -20.62 13.78
CA ASN A 143 5.51 -20.84 12.59
C ASN A 143 6.29 -21.39 11.37
N VAL A 144 7.62 -21.47 11.44
CA VAL A 144 8.44 -22.03 10.37
C VAL A 144 8.30 -23.55 10.39
N PRO A 145 7.95 -24.17 9.25
CA PRO A 145 7.91 -25.62 9.13
C PRO A 145 9.22 -26.25 9.62
N TYR A 146 9.11 -27.34 10.39
CA TYR A 146 10.24 -28.14 10.89
C TYR A 146 11.13 -27.47 11.96
N CYS A 147 10.85 -26.23 12.37
CA CYS A 147 11.60 -25.58 13.46
C CYS A 147 11.19 -26.12 14.85
N ASN A 148 9.91 -26.40 15.06
CA ASN A 148 9.32 -27.04 16.25
C ASN A 148 9.76 -26.47 17.62
N VAL A 149 10.28 -25.23 17.68
CA VAL A 149 10.69 -24.58 18.95
C VAL A 149 9.47 -24.04 19.67
N GLN A 150 9.33 -24.37 20.95
CA GLN A 150 8.28 -23.84 21.82
C GLN A 150 8.63 -22.45 22.33
N ILE A 151 7.68 -21.53 22.21
CA ILE A 151 7.88 -20.11 22.45
C ILE A 151 6.77 -19.59 23.35
N THR A 152 7.17 -19.07 24.50
CA THR A 152 6.25 -18.64 25.57
C THR A 152 5.92 -17.16 25.51
N THR A 153 6.76 -16.35 24.86
CA THR A 153 6.59 -14.90 24.77
C THR A 153 7.04 -14.37 23.42
N PHE A 154 6.43 -13.28 22.98
CA PHE A 154 6.82 -12.60 21.74
C PHE A 154 8.28 -12.12 21.76
N ALA A 155 8.82 -11.76 22.93
CA ALA A 155 10.23 -11.38 23.04
C ALA A 155 11.18 -12.55 22.73
N LYS A 156 10.88 -13.74 23.27
CA LYS A 156 11.64 -14.97 22.98
C LYS A 156 11.48 -15.37 21.51
N TYR A 157 10.32 -15.14 20.92
CA TYR A 157 10.11 -15.37 19.49
C TYR A 157 11.03 -14.53 18.62
N ILE A 158 11.08 -13.22 18.86
CA ILE A 158 11.87 -12.31 18.05
C ILE A 158 13.36 -12.65 18.16
N GLN A 159 13.82 -12.99 19.38
CA GLN A 159 15.19 -13.45 19.59
C GLN A 159 15.48 -14.73 18.79
N HIS A 160 14.67 -15.78 18.96
CA HIS A 160 14.78 -17.03 18.22
C HIS A 160 14.76 -16.83 16.70
N TRP A 161 13.84 -15.98 16.20
CA TRP A 161 13.75 -15.66 14.78
C TRP A 161 15.02 -15.00 14.27
N SER A 162 15.56 -14.03 15.02
CA SER A 162 16.76 -13.28 14.63
C SER A 162 18.03 -14.12 14.60
N GLU A 163 18.08 -15.18 15.40
CA GLU A 163 19.25 -16.06 15.54
C GLU A 163 19.21 -17.24 14.54
N ILE A 164 18.02 -17.78 14.23
CA ILE A 164 17.89 -19.04 13.47
C ILE A 164 17.35 -18.84 12.05
N HIS A 165 16.44 -17.86 11.84
CA HIS A 165 15.69 -17.74 10.58
C HIS A 165 16.07 -16.51 9.75
N VAL A 166 16.90 -15.61 10.27
CA VAL A 166 17.30 -14.41 9.53
C VAL A 166 18.52 -14.68 8.67
N LYS A 167 18.36 -14.53 7.36
CA LYS A 167 19.47 -14.48 6.41
C LYS A 167 20.23 -13.18 6.60
N LYS A 168 21.56 -13.24 6.65
CA LYS A 168 22.40 -12.06 6.72
C LYS A 168 22.58 -11.45 5.33
N ILE A 169 22.52 -10.12 5.25
CA ILE A 169 22.73 -9.37 4.01
C ILE A 169 23.89 -8.40 4.18
N MET A 170 24.62 -8.19 3.08
CA MET A 170 25.68 -7.20 3.04
C MET A 170 25.10 -5.82 2.75
N VAL A 171 25.37 -4.87 3.63
CA VAL A 171 25.00 -3.46 3.46
C VAL A 171 26.26 -2.59 3.53
N TYR A 172 26.14 -1.36 3.05
CA TYR A 172 27.19 -0.35 3.11
C TYR A 172 26.79 0.69 4.15
N ALA A 173 27.59 0.87 5.20
CA ALA A 173 27.34 1.87 6.21
C ALA A 173 28.29 3.06 6.05
N CYS A 174 27.78 4.26 6.27
CA CYS A 174 28.62 5.45 6.40
C CYS A 174 29.25 5.45 7.79
N ILE A 175 30.58 5.50 7.88
CA ILE A 175 31.31 5.48 9.16
C ILE A 175 31.01 6.74 9.99
N ALA A 176 30.81 7.88 9.32
CA ALA A 176 30.60 9.17 9.98
C ALA A 176 29.24 9.28 10.73
N CYS A 177 28.19 8.64 10.20
CA CYS A 177 26.82 8.76 10.74
C CYS A 177 26.11 7.43 10.99
N THR A 178 26.76 6.30 10.72
CA THR A 178 26.25 4.92 10.83
C THR A 178 25.00 4.61 9.99
N GLN A 179 24.58 5.51 9.09
CA GLN A 179 23.48 5.25 8.17
C GLN A 179 23.83 4.11 7.21
N ARG A 180 22.86 3.24 6.96
CA ARG A 180 23.03 2.00 6.19
C ARG A 180 22.33 2.09 4.84
N PHE A 181 23.03 1.64 3.81
CA PHE A 181 22.61 1.69 2.42
C PHE A 181 22.74 0.29 1.78
N ALA A 182 21.81 -0.03 0.89
CA ALA A 182 21.87 -1.30 0.16
C ALA A 182 22.95 -1.32 -0.95
N LYS A 183 23.27 -0.15 -1.53
CA LYS A 183 24.22 0.00 -2.65
C LYS A 183 25.35 0.96 -2.27
N ARG A 184 26.59 0.64 -2.67
CA ARG A 184 27.80 1.46 -2.41
C ARG A 184 27.65 2.88 -2.97
N GLU A 185 27.14 3.01 -4.19
CA GLU A 185 26.96 4.30 -4.87
C GLU A 185 26.06 5.27 -4.10
N ARG A 186 24.99 4.77 -3.48
CA ARG A 186 24.10 5.59 -2.65
C ARG A 186 24.77 6.03 -1.35
N ALA A 187 25.55 5.15 -0.72
CA ALA A 187 26.36 5.53 0.44
C ALA A 187 27.38 6.63 0.07
N MET A 188 27.96 6.57 -1.13
CA MET A 188 28.86 7.61 -1.65
C MET A 188 28.13 8.93 -1.91
N GLN A 189 26.96 8.88 -2.54
CA GLN A 189 26.13 10.07 -2.76
C GLN A 189 25.74 10.71 -1.42
N HIS A 190 25.29 9.92 -0.45
CA HIS A 190 25.03 10.40 0.91
C HIS A 190 26.26 11.07 1.55
N ALA A 191 27.41 10.40 1.55
CA ALA A 191 28.64 10.94 2.12
C ALA A 191 29.06 12.26 1.42
N SER A 192 28.95 12.33 0.10
CA SER A 192 29.32 13.53 -0.66
C SER A 192 28.38 14.73 -0.44
N VAL A 193 27.09 14.48 -0.21
CA VAL A 193 26.08 15.54 0.00
C VAL A 193 26.06 16.01 1.45
N VAL A 194 26.10 15.08 2.40
CA VAL A 194 25.92 15.35 3.84
C VAL A 194 27.27 15.62 4.52
N HIS A 195 28.31 14.87 4.18
CA HIS A 195 29.63 14.94 4.81
C HIS A 195 30.68 15.56 3.85
N ARG A 196 30.47 16.83 3.47
CA ARG A 196 31.28 17.58 2.48
C ARG A 196 32.80 17.60 2.72
N LYS A 197 33.26 17.39 3.96
CA LYS A 197 34.69 17.48 4.35
C LYS A 197 35.41 16.13 4.41
N GLU A 198 34.69 15.01 4.28
CA GLU A 198 35.21 13.65 4.44
C GLU A 198 34.95 12.87 3.15
N ARG A 199 35.56 13.33 2.06
CA ARG A 199 35.34 12.83 0.68
C ARG A 199 36.03 11.50 0.37
N ASP A 200 36.65 10.87 1.35
CA ASP A 200 37.47 9.68 1.14
C ASP A 200 36.60 8.43 0.99
N GLU A 201 36.96 7.56 0.04
CA GLU A 201 36.32 6.25 -0.16
C GLU A 201 36.35 5.37 1.11
N ASN A 202 37.21 5.71 2.05
CA ASN A 202 37.38 5.07 3.35
C ASN A 202 36.22 5.32 4.33
N ASN A 203 35.25 6.18 4.01
CA ASN A 203 34.13 6.49 4.91
C ASN A 203 32.90 5.58 4.71
N ILE A 204 33.04 4.55 3.88
CA ILE A 204 31.98 3.57 3.64
C ILE A 204 32.51 2.18 3.97
N GLU A 205 31.97 1.59 5.02
CA GLU A 205 32.27 0.22 5.41
C GLU A 205 31.20 -0.75 4.91
N LYS A 206 31.63 -1.95 4.52
CA LYS A 206 30.71 -3.03 4.13
C LYS A 206 30.44 -3.88 5.37
N ILE A 207 29.22 -3.84 5.90
CA ILE A 207 28.82 -4.56 7.12
C ILE A 207 27.84 -5.67 6.78
N GLU A 208 27.96 -6.79 7.47
CA GLU A 208 26.97 -7.85 7.47
C GLU A 208 25.87 -7.56 8.51
N VAL A 209 24.61 -7.45 8.08
CA VAL A 209 23.47 -7.19 8.97
C VAL A 209 22.36 -8.21 8.78
N ASN A 210 21.60 -8.45 9.84
CA ASN A 210 20.42 -9.30 9.83
C ASN A 210 19.32 -8.71 8.91
N ASN A 211 18.80 -9.50 7.96
CA ASN A 211 17.69 -9.09 7.10
C ASN A 211 16.34 -9.23 7.80
N TYR A 212 15.95 -8.20 8.56
CA TYR A 212 14.66 -8.15 9.28
C TYR A 212 13.40 -8.15 8.38
N LYS A 213 13.58 -8.07 7.04
CA LYS A 213 12.51 -8.14 6.03
C LYS A 213 12.40 -9.53 5.36
N TYR A 214 13.21 -10.51 5.75
CA TYR A 214 13.27 -11.83 5.12
C TYR A 214 12.07 -12.73 5.48
N LYS A 215 11.69 -13.60 4.55
CA LYS A 215 10.83 -14.77 4.76
C LYS A 215 11.73 -15.95 5.10
N SER A 216 11.34 -16.89 5.96
CA SER A 216 12.13 -18.13 6.14
C SER A 216 12.43 -18.80 4.80
N ASP A 217 13.38 -19.74 4.74
CA ASP A 217 13.68 -20.48 3.51
C ASP A 217 12.46 -21.26 2.96
N TYR A 218 11.42 -21.43 3.78
CA TYR A 218 10.11 -22.00 3.42
C TYR A 218 9.04 -20.95 3.10
N GLY A 219 9.43 -19.69 2.87
CA GLY A 219 8.52 -18.59 2.52
C GLY A 219 7.68 -18.04 3.67
N THR A 220 7.94 -18.42 4.93
CA THR A 220 7.13 -18.03 6.10
C THR A 220 7.49 -16.62 6.58
N LEU A 221 6.48 -15.78 6.83
CA LEU A 221 6.68 -14.43 7.37
C LEU A 221 6.76 -14.45 8.91
N PRO A 222 7.62 -13.60 9.51
CA PRO A 222 7.64 -13.44 10.96
C PRO A 222 6.32 -12.84 11.47
N TYR A 223 5.90 -13.24 12.66
CA TYR A 223 4.80 -12.58 13.36
C TYR A 223 5.12 -11.12 13.69
N ARG A 224 4.08 -10.29 13.71
CA ARG A 224 4.14 -8.92 14.24
C ARG A 224 3.41 -8.79 15.56
N LYS A 225 3.75 -7.73 16.30
CA LYS A 225 3.00 -7.35 17.50
C LYS A 225 1.66 -6.73 17.06
N GLY A 226 0.56 -7.31 17.49
CA GLY A 226 -0.77 -6.77 17.20
C GLY A 226 -0.99 -5.37 17.79
N THR A 227 -1.84 -4.58 17.14
CA THR A 227 -2.32 -3.30 17.69
C THR A 227 -3.19 -3.52 18.93
N ALA A 228 -3.46 -2.48 19.71
CA ALA A 228 -4.30 -2.59 20.91
C ALA A 228 -5.72 -3.10 20.59
N LEU A 229 -6.29 -2.73 19.44
CA LEU A 229 -7.59 -3.18 18.97
C LEU A 229 -7.58 -4.67 18.60
N GLU A 230 -6.55 -5.12 17.87
CA GLU A 230 -6.39 -6.53 17.48
C GLU A 230 -6.21 -7.44 18.69
N ARG A 231 -5.45 -7.00 19.71
CA ARG A 231 -5.30 -7.74 20.97
C ARG A 231 -6.62 -7.85 21.74
N LYS A 232 -7.43 -6.78 21.76
CA LYS A 232 -8.77 -6.82 22.35
C LYS A 232 -9.68 -7.80 21.61
N ALA A 233 -9.64 -7.81 20.28
CA ALA A 233 -10.43 -8.73 19.47
C ALA A 233 -10.05 -10.21 19.70
N ILE A 234 -8.75 -10.52 19.85
CA ILE A 234 -8.28 -11.86 20.23
C ILE A 234 -8.85 -12.27 21.59
N TYR A 235 -8.75 -11.39 22.59
CA TYR A 235 -9.30 -11.65 23.92
C TYR A 235 -10.81 -11.88 23.91
N GLU A 236 -11.57 -11.08 23.16
CA GLU A 236 -13.02 -11.21 23.03
C GLU A 236 -13.44 -12.51 22.33
N ARG A 237 -12.71 -12.92 21.29
CA ARG A 237 -12.91 -14.20 20.60
C ARG A 237 -12.75 -15.37 21.56
N GLU A 238 -11.69 -15.39 22.36
CA GLU A 238 -11.42 -16.45 23.33
C GLU A 238 -12.44 -16.44 24.48
N LYS A 239 -12.85 -15.26 24.96
CA LYS A 239 -13.92 -15.13 25.95
C LYS A 239 -15.24 -15.74 25.44
N ARG A 240 -15.57 -15.57 24.15
CA ARG A 240 -16.74 -16.20 23.53
C ARG A 240 -16.61 -17.72 23.48
N LYS A 241 -15.47 -18.26 23.05
CA LYS A 241 -15.20 -19.71 23.05
C LYS A 241 -15.36 -20.32 24.44
N ALA A 242 -14.74 -19.73 25.46
CA ALA A 242 -14.85 -20.20 26.84
C ALA A 242 -16.30 -20.17 27.37
N GLN A 243 -17.09 -19.16 26.97
CA GLN A 243 -18.52 -19.10 27.31
C GLN A 243 -19.32 -20.20 26.61
N GLU A 244 -19.03 -20.49 25.34
CA GLU A 244 -19.67 -21.56 24.57
C GLU A 244 -19.32 -22.94 25.12
N GLU A 245 -18.04 -23.20 25.43
CA GLU A 245 -17.59 -24.43 26.09
C GLU A 245 -18.26 -24.62 27.45
N ARG A 246 -18.35 -23.56 28.26
CA ARG A 246 -19.04 -23.61 29.56
C ARG A 246 -20.53 -23.90 29.39
N LYS A 247 -21.19 -23.34 28.37
CA LYS A 247 -22.59 -23.65 28.04
C LYS A 247 -22.74 -25.10 27.59
N LEU A 248 -21.81 -25.61 26.78
CA LEU A 248 -21.80 -26.99 26.32
C LEU A 248 -21.59 -27.96 27.49
N LEU A 249 -20.67 -27.65 28.41
CA LEU A 249 -20.40 -28.42 29.61
C LEU A 249 -21.64 -28.46 30.52
N LYS A 250 -22.31 -27.32 30.72
CA LYS A 250 -23.59 -27.25 31.45
C LYS A 250 -24.70 -28.06 30.78
N LYS A 251 -24.76 -28.07 29.44
CA LYS A 251 -25.74 -28.86 28.68
C LYS A 251 -25.44 -30.37 28.78
N LYS A 252 -24.16 -30.77 28.76
CA LYS A 252 -23.74 -32.15 29.01
C LYS A 252 -24.12 -32.59 30.43
N LEU A 253 -23.82 -31.76 31.43
CA LEU A 253 -24.18 -32.01 32.83
C LEU A 253 -25.71 -32.14 33.06
N ARG A 254 -26.53 -31.35 32.34
CA ARG A 254 -28.00 -31.51 32.37
C ARG A 254 -28.47 -32.82 31.73
N ARG A 255 -27.83 -33.25 30.63
CA ARG A 255 -28.16 -34.52 29.96
C ARG A 255 -27.75 -35.76 30.77
N THR A 256 -26.70 -35.66 31.58
CA THR A 256 -26.27 -36.73 32.49
C THR A 256 -26.99 -36.69 33.84
N GLY A 257 -27.85 -35.68 34.08
CA GLY A 257 -28.53 -35.45 35.36
C GLY A 257 -29.91 -36.11 35.52
N ASP A 258 -30.45 -36.75 34.48
CA ASP A 258 -31.78 -37.37 34.51
C ASP A 258 -31.78 -38.89 34.78
N SER A 259 -30.73 -39.43 35.42
CA SER A 259 -30.71 -40.86 35.81
C SER A 259 -30.32 -41.16 37.27
N PHE A 260 -30.34 -40.17 38.17
CA PHE A 260 -30.15 -40.42 39.60
C PHE A 260 -31.24 -39.72 40.42
N ASN A 261 -32.48 -40.17 40.23
CA ASN A 261 -33.55 -39.99 41.21
C ASN A 261 -34.25 -41.34 41.40
N CYS A 262 -33.62 -42.22 42.15
CA CYS A 262 -34.31 -43.25 42.92
C CYS A 262 -33.44 -43.63 44.12
N THR A 263 -34.09 -43.69 45.27
CA THR A 263 -33.60 -44.11 46.60
C THR A 263 -32.62 -43.17 47.31
N PHE A 264 -33.12 -41.99 47.69
CA PHE A 264 -32.75 -41.41 48.98
C PHE A 264 -33.48 -42.21 50.07
N ASP A 265 -32.95 -43.37 50.43
CA ASP A 265 -33.28 -44.03 51.69
C ASP A 265 -32.32 -43.52 52.76
N ILE A 266 -32.91 -42.73 53.67
CA ILE A 266 -32.70 -42.70 55.11
C ILE A 266 -31.53 -43.56 55.60
N ILE A 267 -30.52 -42.94 56.23
CA ILE A 267 -29.98 -43.33 57.55
C ILE A 267 -29.35 -42.08 58.19
N LEU A 268 -30.08 -41.52 59.15
CA LEU A 268 -29.57 -40.75 60.29
C LEU A 268 -28.86 -41.72 61.22
N ILE A 269 -27.55 -41.61 61.43
CA ILE A 269 -26.88 -42.04 62.68
C ILE A 269 -25.65 -41.13 62.93
N PHE A 270 -25.81 -40.31 63.99
CA PHE A 270 -24.86 -39.47 64.76
C PHE A 270 -24.10 -38.31 64.09
#